data_AF-D6ABG3-F1
#
_entry.id   AF-D6ABG3-F1
#
_cell.length_a   1.000
_cell.length_b   1.000
_cell.length_c   1.000
_cell.angle_alpha   90.00
_cell.angle_beta   90.00
_cell.angle_gamma   90.00
#
_symmetry.space_group_name_H-M   'P 1'
#
loop_
_entity.id
_entity.type
_entity.pdbx_description
1 polymer ?
#
loop_
_entity_poly.entity_id
_entity_poly.type
_entity_poly.pdbx_seq_one_letter_code
_entity_poly.pdbx_strand_id
1 'polypeptide(L)'
;MGLPPGRPDRCPGPRATHQHTEGRGRHPRRRRATAGRTRPWRDDRLASCPYHRGSEPVTNWLDEVPAFDWSNARSVHRQCRSVLTRLAGDRSLLSRLVHEIEHDPKRLAESEIHPLINRLIAYQDDARGFQIRVHMSPGSRELVPHDHKYTFTAYVLAGAYVHVWRRRTDTAEGDFTSTDIQPGIVSIERPGTCYTFGSPLVHQTIMLPGTVTLFMRGPREKPRSHAALDMWPEADQFPPSYEQGKPKHANGQRPVTMDEYRSMRSQLITRGLIDELAEIGS
;
A
#
# COMPACT_ATOMS: atom_id res chain seq x y z
N MET A 1 8.32 55.41 -40.15
CA MET A 1 8.84 56.42 -39.20
C MET A 1 9.52 55.67 -38.07
N GLY A 2 10.85 55.76 -38.02
CA GLY A 2 11.69 55.02 -37.08
C GLY A 2 11.80 55.74 -35.73
N LEU A 3 11.81 54.96 -34.66
CA LEU A 3 12.23 55.40 -33.33
C LEU A 3 13.72 55.01 -33.13
N PRO A 4 14.54 55.87 -32.52
CA PRO A 4 15.99 55.68 -32.45
C PRO A 4 16.41 54.79 -31.25
N PRO A 5 17.56 54.09 -31.33
CA PRO A 5 18.15 53.39 -30.20
C PRO A 5 19.09 54.32 -29.40
N GLY A 6 18.84 54.45 -28.09
CA GLY A 6 19.67 55.19 -27.13
C GLY A 6 20.38 54.23 -26.15
N ARG A 7 21.62 54.59 -25.80
CA ARG A 7 22.73 53.78 -25.25
C ARG A 7 22.59 53.24 -23.81
N PRO A 8 23.46 52.28 -23.41
CA PRO A 8 23.48 51.66 -22.09
C PRO A 8 24.38 52.41 -21.10
N ASP A 9 24.05 52.40 -19.80
CA ASP A 9 24.96 52.83 -18.75
C ASP A 9 24.99 51.87 -17.54
N ARG A 10 26.15 51.21 -17.43
CA ARG A 10 27.02 51.02 -16.26
C ARG A 10 26.44 50.51 -14.93
N CYS A 11 26.90 49.29 -14.61
CA CYS A 11 27.05 48.78 -13.23
C CYS A 11 28.03 49.63 -12.40
N PRO A 12 27.79 49.78 -11.09
CA PRO A 12 28.83 49.92 -10.09
C PRO A 12 28.97 48.66 -9.23
N GLY A 13 30.22 48.19 -9.11
CA GLY A 13 30.64 47.12 -8.20
C GLY A 13 30.69 47.52 -6.71
N PRO A 14 31.24 46.65 -5.86
CA PRO A 14 30.82 46.50 -4.47
C PRO A 14 31.55 47.44 -3.50
N ARG A 15 30.87 47.79 -2.40
CA ARG A 15 31.51 48.36 -1.19
C ARG A 15 31.58 47.31 -0.09
N ALA A 16 32.78 47.14 0.44
CA ALA A 16 33.10 46.38 1.65
C ALA A 16 33.52 47.34 2.77
N THR A 17 33.13 47.03 4.01
CA THR A 17 33.78 47.39 5.29
C THR A 17 33.15 46.50 6.37
N HIS A 18 33.90 45.54 6.95
CA HIS A 18 34.47 45.51 8.32
C HIS A 18 33.43 45.55 9.46
N GLN A 19 33.48 44.82 10.59
CA GLN A 19 34.41 43.87 11.22
C GLN A 19 33.65 43.15 12.38
N HIS A 20 34.12 41.94 12.71
CA HIS A 20 34.12 41.22 14.01
C HIS A 20 32.93 41.25 14.98
N THR A 21 32.47 40.05 15.36
CA THR A 21 32.58 39.56 16.75
C THR A 21 32.44 38.02 16.81
N GLU A 22 33.25 37.42 17.68
CA GLU A 22 33.33 36.00 17.95
C GLU A 22 32.12 35.50 18.74
N GLY A 23 31.68 34.27 18.44
CA GLY A 23 30.65 33.57 19.22
C GLY A 23 30.74 32.07 19.00
N ARG A 24 31.62 31.41 19.76
CA ARG A 24 31.79 29.95 19.78
C ARG A 24 30.52 29.26 20.29
N GLY A 25 29.65 28.81 19.39
CA GLY A 25 28.53 27.91 19.68
C GLY A 25 28.91 26.46 19.35
N ARG A 26 29.07 25.63 20.38
CA ARG A 26 29.40 24.20 20.27
C ARG A 26 28.29 23.42 19.53
N HIS A 27 28.64 22.79 18.40
CA HIS A 27 27.80 21.77 17.77
C HIS A 27 27.69 20.52 18.65
N PRO A 28 26.48 20.02 18.97
CA PRO A 28 26.35 18.68 19.52
C PRO A 28 26.52 17.65 18.39
N ARG A 29 27.57 16.83 18.53
CA ARG A 29 27.82 15.62 17.73
C ARG A 29 26.56 14.75 17.71
N ARG A 30 25.88 14.67 16.57
CA ARG A 30 24.85 13.65 16.31
C ARG A 30 25.52 12.28 16.33
N ARG A 31 25.17 11.46 17.33
CA ARG A 31 25.50 10.04 17.35
C ARG A 31 24.88 9.37 16.13
N ARG A 32 25.70 8.74 15.29
CA ARG A 32 25.25 7.75 14.30
C ARG A 32 24.57 6.62 15.07
N ALA A 33 23.26 6.51 14.94
CA ALA A 33 22.54 5.29 15.29
C ALA A 33 22.90 4.25 14.21
N THR A 34 23.58 3.19 14.64
CA THR A 34 23.83 2.00 13.85
C THR A 34 22.50 1.39 13.43
N ALA A 35 22.37 1.08 12.14
CA ALA A 35 21.24 0.38 11.55
C ALA A 35 20.93 -0.92 12.32
N GLY A 36 19.80 -0.94 13.01
CA GLY A 36 19.25 -2.13 13.63
C GLY A 36 18.77 -3.08 12.53
N ARG A 37 19.38 -4.26 12.49
CA ARG A 37 18.94 -5.37 11.64
C ARG A 37 17.46 -5.65 11.89
N THR A 38 16.66 -5.58 10.83
CA THR A 38 15.26 -6.01 10.83
C THR A 38 15.17 -7.49 11.20
N ARG A 39 14.43 -7.80 12.26
CA ARG A 39 14.14 -9.18 12.68
C ARG A 39 13.32 -9.89 11.58
N PRO A 40 13.59 -11.17 11.26
CA PRO A 40 12.68 -11.97 10.46
C PRO A 40 11.35 -12.16 11.19
N TRP A 41 10.27 -12.40 10.44
CA TRP A 41 8.99 -12.85 10.97
C TRP A 41 9.18 -14.17 11.72
N ARG A 42 9.40 -14.11 13.03
CA ARG A 42 9.14 -15.21 13.96
C ARG A 42 8.14 -14.71 14.97
N ASP A 43 6.90 -15.15 14.79
CA ASP A 43 5.95 -15.26 15.88
C ASP A 43 6.29 -16.58 16.59
N ASP A 44 6.62 -16.50 17.88
CA ASP A 44 6.99 -17.63 18.72
C ASP A 44 5.72 -18.44 19.07
N ARG A 45 5.21 -19.21 18.10
CA ARG A 45 4.30 -20.35 18.32
C ARG A 45 4.60 -21.45 17.31
N LEU A 46 5.77 -22.08 17.45
CA LEU A 46 6.03 -23.39 16.88
C LEU A 46 5.26 -24.43 17.71
N ALA A 47 4.02 -24.69 17.32
CA ALA A 47 3.44 -26.02 17.40
C ALA A 47 3.26 -26.48 15.96
N SER A 48 4.16 -27.35 15.52
CA SER A 48 4.03 -28.12 14.28
C SER A 48 2.68 -28.84 14.27
N CYS A 49 1.75 -28.40 13.44
CA CYS A 49 0.56 -29.17 13.10
C CYS A 49 0.86 -29.92 11.79
N PRO A 50 0.88 -31.26 11.79
CA PRO A 50 0.92 -32.03 10.55
C PRO A 50 -0.51 -32.15 10.04
N TYR A 51 -0.82 -31.62 8.86
CA TYR A 51 -2.10 -31.93 8.21
C TYR A 51 -1.94 -32.47 6.78
N HIS A 52 -2.40 -33.72 6.70
CA HIS A 52 -2.95 -34.52 5.61
C HIS A 52 -2.27 -34.62 4.23
N ARG A 53 -1.66 -35.81 4.07
CA ARG A 53 -1.69 -36.71 2.91
C ARG A 53 -3.04 -36.64 2.16
N GLY A 54 -3.05 -36.21 0.89
CA GLY A 54 -4.22 -36.35 0.02
C GLY A 54 -4.16 -35.68 -1.36
N SER A 55 -3.35 -34.65 -1.57
CA SER A 55 -3.08 -34.06 -2.89
C SER A 55 -1.71 -33.38 -2.87
N GLU A 56 -0.92 -33.56 -3.92
CA GLU A 56 0.32 -32.78 -4.05
C GLU A 56 -0.04 -31.29 -4.10
N PRO A 57 0.75 -30.39 -3.45
CA PRO A 57 0.52 -28.97 -3.56
C PRO A 57 0.56 -28.60 -5.04
N VAL A 58 -0.56 -28.07 -5.56
CA VAL A 58 -0.64 -27.62 -6.96
C VAL A 58 0.28 -26.41 -7.08
N THR A 59 1.50 -26.66 -7.55
CA THR A 59 2.48 -25.61 -7.82
C THR A 59 1.95 -24.73 -8.94
N ASN A 60 2.15 -23.42 -8.78
CA ASN A 60 1.81 -22.44 -9.79
C ASN A 60 3.00 -21.50 -10.01
N TRP A 61 2.97 -20.72 -11.08
CA TRP A 61 4.12 -19.90 -11.46
C TRP A 61 4.46 -18.81 -10.42
N LEU A 62 3.55 -18.46 -9.49
CA LEU A 62 3.90 -17.57 -8.37
C LEU A 62 4.92 -18.22 -7.44
N ASP A 63 4.98 -19.55 -7.37
CA ASP A 63 5.94 -20.31 -6.53
C ASP A 63 7.38 -20.20 -7.05
N GLU A 64 7.55 -19.77 -8.29
CA GLU A 64 8.84 -19.60 -8.96
C GLU A 64 9.30 -18.13 -9.00
N VAL A 65 8.46 -17.19 -8.58
CA VAL A 65 8.80 -15.76 -8.54
C VAL A 65 9.98 -15.54 -7.59
N PRO A 66 11.07 -14.87 -8.02
CA PRO A 66 12.22 -14.62 -7.16
C PRO A 66 11.90 -13.62 -6.04
N ALA A 67 12.75 -13.59 -5.02
CA ALA A 67 12.67 -12.56 -3.99
C ALA A 67 12.91 -11.15 -4.57
N PHE A 68 12.31 -10.14 -3.93
CA PHE A 68 12.35 -8.74 -4.38
C PHE A 68 13.29 -7.90 -3.51
N ASP A 69 14.02 -6.98 -4.14
CA ASP A 69 14.75 -5.94 -3.42
C ASP A 69 13.83 -4.76 -3.08
N TRP A 70 13.07 -4.92 -1.99
CA TRP A 70 12.09 -3.92 -1.52
C TRP A 70 12.69 -2.54 -1.21
N SER A 71 14.03 -2.42 -1.10
CA SER A 71 14.71 -1.13 -0.88
C SER A 71 14.85 -0.30 -2.17
N ASN A 72 14.71 -0.93 -3.33
CA ASN A 72 14.84 -0.28 -4.64
C ASN A 72 13.48 -0.15 -5.33
N ALA A 73 12.81 0.98 -5.09
CA ALA A 73 11.46 1.25 -5.60
C ALA A 73 11.32 1.07 -7.12
N ARG A 74 12.34 1.44 -7.92
CA ARG A 74 12.31 1.28 -9.37
C ARG A 74 12.42 -0.18 -9.79
N SER A 75 13.27 -0.96 -9.12
CA SER A 75 13.39 -2.40 -9.38
C SER A 75 12.11 -3.14 -9.02
N VAL A 76 11.60 -2.89 -7.80
CA VAL A 76 10.35 -3.46 -7.27
C VAL A 76 9.19 -3.14 -8.19
N HIS A 77 9.06 -1.87 -8.61
CA HIS A 77 7.98 -1.48 -9.51
C HIS A 77 7.96 -2.35 -10.78
N ARG A 78 9.11 -2.51 -11.45
CA ARG A 78 9.18 -3.33 -12.68
C ARG A 78 8.84 -4.79 -12.41
N GLN A 79 9.40 -5.38 -11.36
CA GLN A 79 9.21 -6.79 -11.03
C GLN A 79 7.76 -7.07 -10.61
N CYS A 80 7.22 -6.29 -9.66
CA CYS A 80 5.84 -6.41 -9.23
C CYS A 80 4.85 -6.10 -10.35
N ARG A 81 5.12 -5.10 -11.21
CA ARG A 81 4.29 -4.83 -12.39
C ARG A 81 4.23 -6.05 -13.31
N SER A 82 5.36 -6.71 -13.57
CA SER A 82 5.39 -7.93 -14.38
C SER A 82 4.52 -9.03 -13.78
N VAL A 83 4.69 -9.32 -12.48
CA VAL A 83 3.90 -10.32 -11.74
C VAL A 83 2.41 -9.99 -11.75
N LEU A 84 2.03 -8.76 -11.39
CA LEU A 84 0.64 -8.35 -11.31
C LEU A 84 -0.04 -8.28 -12.68
N THR A 85 0.68 -7.88 -13.74
CA THR A 85 0.16 -7.89 -15.11
C THR A 85 -0.07 -9.33 -15.58
N ARG A 86 0.87 -10.25 -15.30
CA ARG A 86 0.70 -11.67 -15.62
C ARG A 86 -0.48 -12.27 -14.86
N LEU A 87 -0.60 -12.00 -13.56
CA LEU A 87 -1.72 -12.49 -12.75
C LEU A 87 -3.07 -11.90 -13.20
N ALA A 88 -3.10 -10.63 -13.59
CA ALA A 88 -4.30 -10.00 -14.14
C ALA A 88 -4.75 -10.64 -15.48
N GLY A 89 -3.80 -11.15 -16.28
CA GLY A 89 -4.09 -11.90 -17.51
C GLY A 89 -4.36 -13.39 -17.31
N ASP A 90 -3.91 -13.95 -16.20
CA ASP A 90 -4.11 -15.36 -15.83
C ASP A 90 -5.36 -15.53 -14.95
N ARG A 91 -6.52 -15.38 -15.59
CA ARG A 91 -7.82 -15.50 -14.91
C ARG A 91 -7.99 -16.85 -14.21
N SER A 92 -7.49 -17.93 -14.81
CA SER A 92 -7.57 -19.27 -14.22
C SER A 92 -6.85 -19.34 -12.87
N LEU A 93 -5.59 -18.87 -12.81
CA LEU A 93 -4.86 -18.82 -11.54
C LEU A 93 -5.52 -17.89 -10.52
N LEU A 94 -5.91 -16.68 -10.93
CA LEU A 94 -6.56 -15.74 -10.01
C LEU A 94 -7.87 -16.32 -9.44
N SER A 95 -8.65 -17.02 -10.26
CA SER A 95 -9.87 -17.71 -9.83
C SER A 95 -9.55 -18.75 -8.77
N ARG A 96 -8.61 -19.66 -9.03
CA ARG A 96 -8.21 -20.69 -8.06
C ARG A 96 -7.75 -20.08 -6.74
N LEU A 97 -6.84 -19.09 -6.79
CA LEU A 97 -6.33 -18.43 -5.58
C LEU A 97 -7.43 -17.80 -4.72
N VAL A 98 -8.43 -17.19 -5.35
CA VAL A 98 -9.57 -16.60 -4.63
C VAL A 98 -10.46 -17.71 -4.06
N HIS A 99 -10.80 -18.74 -4.83
CA HIS A 99 -11.68 -19.84 -4.38
C HIS A 99 -11.07 -20.65 -3.24
N GLU A 100 -9.76 -20.87 -3.25
CA GLU A 100 -9.04 -21.62 -2.20
C GLU A 100 -9.09 -20.95 -0.83
N ILE A 101 -9.40 -19.65 -0.72
CA ILE A 101 -9.55 -18.95 0.56
C ILE A 101 -10.64 -19.62 1.42
N GLU A 102 -11.70 -20.16 0.80
CA GLU A 102 -12.78 -20.89 1.49
C GLU A 102 -12.27 -22.10 2.28
N HIS A 103 -11.18 -22.72 1.82
CA HIS A 103 -10.60 -23.93 2.38
C HIS A 103 -9.33 -23.66 3.20
N ASP A 104 -8.98 -22.38 3.40
CA ASP A 104 -7.82 -21.96 4.19
C ASP A 104 -8.28 -21.02 5.32
N PRO A 105 -8.53 -21.57 6.52
CA PRO A 105 -8.99 -20.78 7.67
C PRO A 105 -8.03 -19.65 8.04
N LYS A 106 -6.73 -19.80 7.78
CA LYS A 106 -5.73 -18.76 8.07
C LYS A 106 -5.87 -17.61 7.06
N ARG A 107 -5.89 -17.90 5.75
CA ARG A 107 -6.11 -16.87 4.70
C ARG A 107 -7.44 -16.16 4.88
N LEU A 108 -8.50 -16.87 5.26
CA LEU A 108 -9.80 -16.28 5.57
C LEU A 108 -9.70 -15.33 6.77
N ALA A 109 -9.09 -15.75 7.88
CA ALA A 109 -8.94 -14.93 9.08
C ALA A 109 -8.05 -13.69 8.87
N GLU A 110 -7.07 -13.75 7.95
CA GLU A 110 -6.21 -12.62 7.58
C GLU A 110 -6.83 -11.71 6.49
N SER A 111 -7.90 -12.17 5.84
CA SER A 111 -8.73 -11.35 4.96
C SER A 111 -9.67 -10.49 5.79
N GLU A 112 -9.98 -9.28 5.32
CA GLU A 112 -10.61 -8.28 6.16
C GLU A 112 -11.66 -7.44 5.46
N ILE A 113 -12.64 -7.03 6.27
CA ILE A 113 -13.55 -5.93 6.00
C ILE A 113 -13.04 -4.69 6.73
N HIS A 114 -13.06 -3.56 6.04
CA HIS A 114 -12.84 -2.25 6.63
C HIS A 114 -13.82 -1.28 5.99
N PRO A 115 -14.30 -0.27 6.73
CA PRO A 115 -15.09 0.81 6.15
C PRO A 115 -14.51 1.36 4.85
N LEU A 116 -13.19 1.45 4.69
CA LEU A 116 -12.59 2.15 3.56
C LEU A 116 -12.20 1.22 2.41
N ILE A 117 -11.89 -0.05 2.68
CA ILE A 117 -11.40 -1.01 1.68
C ILE A 117 -11.54 -2.44 2.19
N ASN A 118 -12.14 -3.33 1.40
CA ASN A 118 -12.16 -4.75 1.71
C ASN A 118 -10.94 -5.43 1.08
N ARG A 119 -10.40 -6.46 1.73
CA ARG A 119 -9.20 -7.17 1.25
C ARG A 119 -9.31 -8.68 1.41
N LEU A 120 -9.01 -9.41 0.34
CA LEU A 120 -8.78 -10.86 0.35
C LEU A 120 -7.30 -11.15 0.18
N ILE A 121 -6.75 -12.09 0.95
CA ILE A 121 -5.36 -12.54 0.80
C ILE A 121 -5.33 -13.66 -0.26
N ALA A 122 -4.99 -13.31 -1.50
CA ALA A 122 -4.94 -14.28 -2.60
C ALA A 122 -3.70 -15.18 -2.52
N TYR A 123 -2.55 -14.62 -2.15
CA TYR A 123 -1.29 -15.36 -2.09
C TYR A 123 -0.33 -14.76 -1.05
N GLN A 124 0.46 -15.61 -0.39
CA GLN A 124 1.51 -15.18 0.53
C GLN A 124 2.68 -16.15 0.49
N ASP A 125 3.88 -15.59 0.42
CA ASP A 125 5.11 -16.32 0.68
C ASP A 125 5.99 -15.51 1.66
N ASP A 126 6.13 -16.04 2.87
CA ASP A 126 6.92 -15.42 3.93
C ASP A 126 8.43 -15.58 3.73
N ALA A 127 8.88 -16.66 3.08
CA ALA A 127 10.29 -16.91 2.79
C ALA A 127 10.84 -15.93 1.75
N ARG A 128 10.02 -15.60 0.73
CA ARG A 128 10.32 -14.60 -0.31
C ARG A 128 9.81 -13.21 0.04
N GLY A 129 9.05 -13.09 1.13
CA GLY A 129 8.71 -11.83 1.78
C GLY A 129 7.68 -10.99 1.02
N PHE A 130 6.68 -11.60 0.40
CA PHE A 130 5.62 -10.87 -0.30
C PHE A 130 4.23 -11.46 -0.10
N GLN A 131 3.22 -10.62 -0.29
CA GLN A 131 1.82 -11.02 -0.24
C GLN A 131 1.05 -10.28 -1.34
N ILE A 132 0.15 -11.00 -2.02
CA ILE A 132 -0.78 -10.45 -3.00
C ILE A 132 -2.17 -10.47 -2.41
N ARG A 133 -2.86 -9.33 -2.51
CA ARG A 133 -4.23 -9.15 -2.04
C ARG A 133 -5.12 -8.71 -3.17
N VAL A 134 -6.39 -9.07 -3.09
CA VAL A 134 -7.46 -8.45 -3.90
C VAL A 134 -8.12 -7.39 -3.03
N HIS A 135 -7.97 -6.13 -3.40
CA HIS A 135 -8.62 -5.01 -2.76
C HIS A 135 -9.93 -4.67 -3.50
N MET A 136 -11.00 -4.44 -2.76
CA MET A 136 -12.33 -4.18 -3.31
C MET A 136 -12.96 -2.95 -2.66
N SER A 137 -13.61 -2.13 -3.49
CA SER A 137 -14.35 -0.95 -3.03
C SER A 137 -15.60 -1.40 -2.28
N PRO A 138 -15.84 -0.90 -1.07
CA PRO A 138 -17.07 -1.19 -0.35
C PRO A 138 -18.25 -0.32 -0.78
N GLY A 139 -18.13 0.56 -1.80
CA GLY A 139 -19.24 1.39 -2.26
C GLY A 139 -18.79 2.71 -2.89
N SER A 140 -18.41 3.72 -2.10
CA SER A 140 -17.61 4.86 -2.56
C SER A 140 -17.18 5.61 -1.32
N ARG A 141 -15.87 5.63 -1.04
CA ARG A 141 -15.32 6.26 0.16
C ARG A 141 -13.99 6.89 -0.19
N GLU A 142 -13.78 8.07 0.35
CA GLU A 142 -12.50 8.77 0.31
C GLU A 142 -11.59 8.14 1.37
N LEU A 143 -10.43 7.63 0.95
CA LEU A 143 -9.41 7.27 1.92
C LEU A 143 -8.86 8.56 2.50
N VAL A 144 -8.62 8.55 3.81
CA VAL A 144 -7.87 9.58 4.52
C VAL A 144 -6.44 9.62 3.97
N PRO A 145 -5.78 10.78 3.86
CA PRO A 145 -4.35 10.81 3.58
C PRO A 145 -3.58 9.92 4.56
N HIS A 146 -2.84 8.94 4.05
CA HIS A 146 -2.10 7.99 4.87
C HIS A 146 -0.80 7.54 4.23
N ASP A 147 0.13 7.10 5.08
CA ASP A 147 1.34 6.40 4.70
C ASP A 147 1.17 4.87 4.87
N HIS A 148 2.20 4.09 4.54
CA HIS A 148 2.13 2.62 4.57
C HIS A 148 3.20 2.00 5.45
N LYS A 149 2.87 0.87 6.07
CA LYS A 149 3.85 0.13 6.88
C LYS A 149 4.85 -0.72 6.06
N TYR A 150 4.73 -0.69 4.74
CA TYR A 150 5.50 -1.47 3.77
C TYR A 150 5.52 -0.74 2.42
N THR A 151 6.51 -1.04 1.59
CA THR A 151 6.46 -0.78 0.15
C THR A 151 5.45 -1.71 -0.52
N PHE A 152 4.67 -1.17 -1.47
CA PHE A 152 3.70 -1.95 -2.22
C PHE A 152 3.59 -1.50 -3.68
N THR A 153 3.06 -2.38 -4.52
CA THR A 153 2.65 -2.12 -5.90
C THR A 153 1.19 -2.49 -6.07
N ALA A 154 0.42 -1.65 -6.74
CA ALA A 154 -0.99 -1.88 -7.04
C ALA A 154 -1.20 -1.96 -8.56
N TYR A 155 -2.12 -2.81 -8.99
CA TYR A 155 -2.58 -2.93 -10.37
C TYR A 155 -4.11 -2.89 -10.40
N VAL A 156 -4.68 -1.93 -11.12
CA VAL A 156 -6.15 -1.75 -11.18
C VAL A 156 -6.73 -2.76 -12.18
N LEU A 157 -7.61 -3.66 -11.70
CA LEU A 157 -8.32 -4.64 -12.53
C LEU A 157 -9.62 -4.07 -13.10
N ALA A 158 -10.37 -3.32 -12.29
CA ALA A 158 -11.65 -2.72 -12.67
C ALA A 158 -11.90 -1.43 -11.88
N GLY A 159 -12.80 -0.58 -12.38
CA GLY A 159 -13.12 0.71 -11.77
C GLY A 159 -11.98 1.72 -11.92
N ALA A 160 -11.83 2.63 -10.96
CA ALA A 160 -10.77 3.64 -10.99
C ALA A 160 -10.54 4.28 -9.61
N TYR A 161 -9.38 4.89 -9.45
CA TYR A 161 -9.11 5.80 -8.35
C TYR A 161 -8.94 7.23 -8.84
N VAL A 162 -9.41 8.19 -8.05
CA VAL A 162 -8.76 9.51 -8.02
C VAL A 162 -7.67 9.44 -6.99
N HIS A 163 -6.42 9.63 -7.39
CA HIS A 163 -5.24 9.42 -6.55
C HIS A 163 -4.52 10.74 -6.34
N VAL A 164 -4.44 11.19 -5.10
CA VAL A 164 -3.73 12.39 -4.69
C VAL A 164 -2.48 12.00 -3.93
N TRP A 165 -1.33 12.26 -4.54
CA TRP A 165 -0.03 12.09 -3.93
C TRP A 165 0.24 13.32 -3.09
N ARG A 166 0.60 13.12 -1.82
CA ARG A 166 0.84 14.21 -0.88
C ARG A 166 2.28 14.18 -0.39
N ARG A 167 2.85 15.37 -0.26
CA ARG A 167 4.19 15.56 0.29
C ARG A 167 4.06 16.04 1.73
N ARG A 168 4.82 15.42 2.64
CA ARG A 168 5.01 15.93 3.99
C ARG A 168 5.84 17.22 3.97
N THR A 169 5.41 18.23 4.71
CA THR A 169 6.07 19.55 4.75
C THR A 169 7.12 19.66 5.86
N ASP A 170 6.93 18.96 6.98
CA ASP A 170 7.81 19.03 8.15
C ASP A 170 8.62 17.73 8.34
N THR A 171 7.95 16.64 8.74
CA THR A 171 8.58 15.35 9.08
C THR A 171 8.35 14.29 8.03
N ALA A 172 9.33 13.41 7.80
CA ALA A 172 9.20 12.30 6.85
C ALA A 172 8.31 11.15 7.35
N GLU A 173 8.18 10.98 8.67
CA GLU A 173 7.42 9.89 9.31
C GLU A 173 6.75 10.37 10.60
N GLY A 174 5.81 9.58 11.10
CA GLY A 174 5.08 9.82 12.35
C GLY A 174 3.67 10.38 12.13
N ASP A 175 2.98 10.66 13.23
CA ASP A 175 1.67 11.28 13.22
C ASP A 175 1.69 12.64 12.51
N PHE A 176 0.56 13.00 11.90
CA PHE A 176 0.42 14.22 11.12
C PHE A 176 -1.04 14.62 10.98
N THR A 177 -1.24 15.86 10.56
CA THR A 177 -2.54 16.49 10.28
C THR A 177 -2.58 17.02 8.85
N SER A 178 -3.71 17.57 8.45
CA SER A 178 -3.90 18.20 7.14
C SER A 178 -2.94 19.37 6.89
N THR A 179 -2.45 20.06 7.93
CA THR A 179 -1.49 21.17 7.80
C THR A 179 -0.07 20.72 7.48
N ASP A 180 0.25 19.45 7.72
CA ASP A 180 1.59 18.87 7.55
C ASP A 180 1.79 18.27 6.15
N ILE A 181 0.81 18.41 5.26
CA ILE A 181 0.80 17.80 3.94
C ILE A 181 0.34 18.78 2.86
N GLN A 182 0.99 18.73 1.70
CA GLN A 182 0.56 19.47 0.51
C GLN A 182 0.27 18.50 -0.64
N PRO A 183 -0.76 18.77 -1.47
CA PRO A 183 -0.99 17.99 -2.68
C PRO A 183 0.19 18.20 -3.64
N GLY A 184 0.68 17.09 -4.21
CA GLY A 184 1.76 17.09 -5.20
C GLY A 184 1.23 16.76 -6.60
N ILE A 185 0.70 15.54 -6.76
CA ILE A 185 0.22 15.02 -8.04
C ILE A 185 -1.20 14.52 -7.84
N VAL A 186 -2.10 14.87 -8.76
CA VAL A 186 -3.43 14.27 -8.85
C VAL A 186 -3.48 13.47 -10.14
N SER A 187 -3.80 12.19 -10.03
CA SER A 187 -3.91 11.27 -11.16
C SER A 187 -5.22 10.49 -11.10
N ILE A 188 -5.62 9.94 -12.25
CA ILE A 188 -6.76 9.02 -12.36
C ILE A 188 -6.22 7.66 -12.76
N GLU A 189 -6.22 6.72 -11.82
CA GLU A 189 -5.75 5.36 -12.03
C GLU A 189 -6.89 4.52 -12.60
N ARG A 190 -6.71 3.97 -13.80
CA ARG A 190 -7.74 3.21 -14.56
C ARG A 190 -7.33 1.75 -14.70
N PRO A 191 -8.21 0.85 -15.19
CA PRO A 191 -7.84 -0.54 -15.41
C PRO A 191 -6.59 -0.65 -16.28
N GLY A 192 -5.65 -1.50 -15.87
CA GLY A 192 -4.34 -1.63 -16.50
C GLY A 192 -3.26 -0.69 -15.95
N THR A 193 -3.61 0.34 -15.16
CA THR A 193 -2.61 1.15 -14.50
C THR A 193 -1.96 0.39 -13.35
N CYS A 194 -0.64 0.58 -13.21
CA CYS A 194 0.18 -0.02 -12.18
C CYS A 194 1.10 1.04 -11.56
N TYR A 195 1.11 1.15 -10.24
CA TYR A 195 1.90 2.14 -9.50
C TYR A 195 2.51 1.52 -8.23
N THR A 196 3.62 2.11 -7.76
CA THR A 196 4.37 1.62 -6.59
C THR A 196 4.60 2.76 -5.61
N PHE A 197 4.38 2.48 -4.32
CA PHE A 197 4.58 3.42 -3.23
C PHE A 197 5.55 2.82 -2.22
N GLY A 198 6.57 3.61 -1.88
CA GLY A 198 7.41 3.34 -0.71
C GLY A 198 6.65 3.63 0.59
N SER A 199 7.08 3.00 1.68
CA SER A 199 6.44 3.11 3.00
C SER A 199 6.25 4.55 3.55
N PRO A 200 7.11 5.56 3.30
CA PRO A 200 6.92 6.91 3.86
C PRO A 200 6.04 7.82 2.98
N LEU A 201 5.71 7.43 1.74
CA LEU A 201 4.92 8.27 0.85
C LEU A 201 3.47 8.35 1.35
N VAL A 202 2.96 9.57 1.45
CA VAL A 202 1.57 9.83 1.81
C VAL A 202 0.74 9.91 0.55
N HIS A 203 -0.38 9.21 0.53
CA HIS A 203 -1.37 9.34 -0.52
C HIS A 203 -2.79 9.38 0.02
N GLN A 204 -3.68 9.82 -0.85
CA GLN A 204 -5.10 9.81 -0.63
C GLN A 204 -5.73 9.23 -1.89
N THR A 205 -6.71 8.33 -1.76
CA THR A 205 -7.42 7.81 -2.92
C THR A 205 -8.91 7.87 -2.69
N ILE A 206 -9.65 8.33 -3.70
CA ILE A 206 -11.10 8.12 -3.78
C ILE A 206 -11.30 6.87 -4.62
N MET A 207 -11.77 5.80 -3.99
CA MET A 207 -12.00 4.52 -4.66
C MET A 207 -13.43 4.50 -5.22
N LEU A 208 -13.56 4.57 -6.55
CA LEU A 208 -14.88 4.59 -7.18
C LEU A 208 -15.64 3.27 -6.92
N PRO A 209 -16.98 3.28 -6.93
CA PRO A 209 -17.77 2.06 -6.79
C PRO A 209 -17.33 0.97 -7.76
N GLY A 210 -17.20 -0.26 -7.25
CA GLY A 210 -16.82 -1.41 -8.06
C GLY A 210 -15.35 -1.47 -8.48
N THR A 211 -14.50 -0.61 -7.90
CA THR A 211 -13.05 -0.71 -8.11
C THR A 211 -12.50 -1.99 -7.51
N VAL A 212 -11.62 -2.66 -8.25
CA VAL A 212 -10.92 -3.87 -7.82
C VAL A 212 -9.46 -3.76 -8.22
N THR A 213 -8.56 -4.10 -7.30
CA THR A 213 -7.12 -3.88 -7.46
C THR A 213 -6.34 -5.08 -6.93
N LEU A 214 -5.36 -5.56 -7.68
CA LEU A 214 -4.33 -6.45 -7.13
C LEU A 214 -3.31 -5.61 -6.39
N PHE A 215 -3.06 -5.94 -5.13
CA PHE A 215 -2.17 -5.22 -4.25
C PHE A 215 -1.06 -6.15 -3.76
N MET A 216 0.17 -5.91 -4.23
CA MET A 216 1.34 -6.68 -3.85
C MET A 216 2.18 -5.88 -2.86
N ARG A 217 2.38 -6.42 -1.65
CA ARG A 217 3.17 -5.77 -0.59
C ARG A 217 4.40 -6.56 -0.20
N GLY A 218 5.41 -5.84 0.26
CA GLY A 218 6.62 -6.41 0.82
C GLY A 218 6.57 -6.65 2.33
N PRO A 219 7.73 -6.84 2.97
CA PRO A 219 7.83 -6.94 4.42
C PRO A 219 7.48 -5.61 5.08
N ARG A 220 7.13 -5.69 6.35
CA ARG A 220 6.83 -4.51 7.18
C ARG A 220 8.12 -3.76 7.50
N GLU A 221 8.15 -2.47 7.19
CA GLU A 221 9.28 -1.56 7.43
C GLU A 221 9.10 -0.76 8.74
N LYS A 222 7.86 -0.59 9.22
CA LYS A 222 7.54 0.21 10.42
C LYS A 222 6.36 -0.35 11.24
N PRO A 223 6.24 -0.02 12.54
CA PRO A 223 5.25 -0.64 13.42
C PRO A 223 3.81 -0.19 13.17
N ARG A 224 3.52 0.86 12.40
CA ARG A 224 2.13 1.18 11.98
C ARG A 224 2.12 2.10 10.78
N SER A 225 0.99 2.16 10.09
CA SER A 225 0.69 3.31 9.22
C SER A 225 0.18 4.48 10.05
N HIS A 226 0.34 5.67 9.50
CA HIS A 226 -0.20 6.93 10.01
C HIS A 226 -1.20 7.46 8.98
N ALA A 227 -2.31 8.01 9.47
CA ALA A 227 -3.26 8.76 8.67
C ALA A 227 -3.41 10.16 9.26
N ALA A 228 -3.83 11.13 8.44
CA ALA A 228 -4.11 12.48 8.92
C ALA A 228 -5.17 12.44 10.02
N LEU A 229 -4.81 12.90 11.22
CA LEU A 229 -5.61 12.74 12.44
C LEU A 229 -6.93 13.54 12.42
N ASP A 230 -7.01 14.54 11.55
CA ASP A 230 -8.08 15.53 11.42
C ASP A 230 -8.92 15.37 10.14
N MET A 231 -8.63 14.36 9.32
CA MET A 231 -9.28 14.18 8.00
C MET A 231 -10.16 12.91 7.91
N TRP A 232 -10.60 12.36 9.06
CA TRP A 232 -11.63 11.31 9.10
C TRP A 232 -12.57 11.43 10.30
N PRO A 233 -13.43 12.47 10.33
CA PRO A 233 -14.31 12.69 11.47
C PRO A 233 -15.29 11.53 11.70
N GLU A 234 -15.62 10.75 10.67
CA GLU A 234 -16.50 9.58 10.78
C GLU A 234 -15.83 8.37 11.45
N ALA A 235 -14.51 8.38 11.65
CA ALA A 235 -13.79 7.27 12.28
C ALA A 235 -14.35 6.93 13.68
N ASP A 236 -14.81 7.94 14.41
CA ASP A 236 -15.38 7.79 15.76
C ASP A 236 -16.80 7.18 15.74
N GLN A 237 -17.45 7.08 14.57
CA GLN A 237 -18.76 6.45 14.40
C GLN A 237 -18.66 4.94 14.17
N PHE A 238 -17.48 4.44 13.83
CA PHE A 238 -17.23 3.02 13.62
C PHE A 238 -16.85 2.33 14.93
N PRO A 239 -17.20 1.04 15.11
CA PRO A 239 -16.74 0.29 16.26
C PRO A 239 -15.19 0.25 16.29
N PRO A 240 -14.57 0.10 17.46
CA PRO A 240 -13.13 -0.10 17.54
C PRO A 240 -12.68 -1.25 16.63
N SER A 241 -11.44 -1.16 16.13
CA SER A 241 -10.80 -2.28 15.43
C SER A 241 -10.91 -3.57 16.24
N TYR A 242 -11.10 -4.70 15.55
CA TYR A 242 -11.09 -6.03 16.16
C TYR A 242 -9.81 -6.29 16.98
N GLU A 243 -8.65 -5.89 16.44
CA GLU A 243 -7.40 -5.89 17.19
C GLU A 243 -7.31 -4.66 18.10
N GLN A 244 -7.01 -4.88 19.38
CA GLN A 244 -6.82 -3.82 20.37
C GLN A 244 -5.53 -3.01 20.10
N GLY A 245 -5.54 -1.73 20.50
CA GLY A 245 -4.37 -0.84 20.39
C GLY A 245 -4.08 -0.33 18.97
N LYS A 246 -4.98 -0.56 18.01
CA LYS A 246 -4.89 0.05 16.69
C LYS A 246 -5.25 1.55 16.74
N PRO A 247 -4.67 2.35 15.84
CA PRO A 247 -5.05 3.76 15.71
C PRO A 247 -6.50 3.89 15.24
N LYS A 248 -7.12 5.06 15.50
CA LYS A 248 -8.51 5.37 15.16
C LYS A 248 -8.86 5.09 13.69
N HIS A 249 -7.91 5.29 12.78
CA HIS A 249 -8.14 5.04 11.36
C HIS A 249 -8.26 3.56 10.98
N ALA A 250 -8.16 2.64 11.95
CA ALA A 250 -8.48 1.22 11.78
C ALA A 250 -9.87 0.85 12.35
N ASN A 251 -10.64 1.81 12.88
CA ASN A 251 -11.98 1.53 13.38
C ASN A 251 -12.85 0.89 12.29
N GLY A 252 -13.61 -0.13 12.70
CA GLY A 252 -14.41 -0.99 11.81
C GLY A 252 -13.62 -2.09 11.09
N GLN A 253 -12.28 -2.14 11.21
CA GLN A 253 -11.48 -3.22 10.66
C GLN A 253 -11.71 -4.52 11.43
N ARG A 254 -12.02 -5.60 10.70
CA ARG A 254 -12.19 -6.94 11.27
C ARG A 254 -11.95 -8.05 10.23
N PRO A 255 -11.71 -9.30 10.65
CA PRO A 255 -11.71 -10.44 9.75
C PRO A 255 -13.02 -10.55 8.94
N VAL A 256 -12.90 -11.09 7.73
CA VAL A 256 -14.05 -11.40 6.88
C VAL A 256 -14.77 -12.64 7.42
N THR A 257 -16.10 -12.64 7.37
CA THR A 257 -16.89 -13.86 7.59
C THR A 257 -16.98 -14.69 6.31
N MET A 258 -17.36 -15.97 6.41
CA MET A 258 -17.51 -16.84 5.23
C MET A 258 -18.55 -16.28 4.24
N ASP A 259 -19.68 -15.78 4.73
CA ASP A 259 -20.74 -15.22 3.87
C ASP A 259 -20.29 -13.94 3.16
N GLU A 260 -19.54 -13.07 3.86
CA GLU A 260 -18.95 -11.88 3.25
C GLU A 260 -17.90 -12.22 2.20
N TYR A 261 -17.05 -13.21 2.47
CA TYR A 261 -16.09 -13.73 1.50
C TYR A 261 -16.83 -14.26 0.26
N ARG A 262 -17.88 -15.07 0.43
CA ARG A 262 -18.69 -15.60 -0.68
C ARG A 262 -19.34 -14.48 -1.49
N SER A 263 -19.85 -13.45 -0.82
CA SER A 263 -20.38 -12.24 -1.49
C SER A 263 -19.30 -11.50 -2.28
N MET A 264 -18.12 -11.30 -1.70
CA MET A 264 -16.98 -10.69 -2.39
C MET A 264 -16.54 -11.51 -3.61
N ARG A 265 -16.44 -12.84 -3.48
CA ARG A 265 -16.15 -13.76 -4.58
C ARG A 265 -17.20 -13.66 -5.69
N SER A 266 -18.49 -13.70 -5.34
CA SER A 266 -19.59 -13.54 -6.29
C SER A 266 -19.49 -12.21 -7.06
N GLN A 267 -19.17 -11.10 -6.39
CA GLN A 267 -18.95 -9.82 -7.05
C GLN A 267 -17.79 -9.84 -8.06
N LEU A 268 -16.71 -10.59 -7.79
CA LEU A 268 -15.60 -10.76 -8.73
C LEU A 268 -16.02 -11.59 -9.95
N ILE A 269 -16.82 -12.64 -9.75
CA ILE A 269 -17.38 -13.49 -10.82
C ILE A 269 -18.34 -12.68 -11.71
N THR A 270 -19.31 -11.97 -11.12
CA THR A 270 -20.28 -11.15 -11.88
C THR A 270 -19.60 -10.07 -12.72
N ARG A 271 -18.41 -9.60 -12.30
CA ARG A 271 -17.61 -8.64 -13.05
C ARG A 271 -16.69 -9.26 -14.11
N GLY A 272 -16.65 -10.59 -14.22
CA GLY A 272 -15.79 -11.32 -15.15
C GLY A 272 -14.29 -11.20 -14.81
N LEU A 273 -13.95 -10.90 -13.55
CA LEU A 273 -12.57 -10.80 -13.09
C LEU A 273 -11.98 -12.15 -12.70
N ILE A 274 -12.83 -13.07 -12.27
CA ILE A 274 -12.53 -14.47 -12.02
C ILE A 274 -13.68 -15.32 -12.58
N ASP A 275 -13.41 -16.60 -12.80
CA ASP A 275 -14.39 -17.58 -13.23
C ASP A 275 -15.02 -18.28 -12.02
N GLU A 276 -16.26 -18.74 -12.21
CA GLU A 276 -16.86 -19.71 -11.31
C GLU A 276 -16.16 -21.05 -11.49
N LEU A 277 -15.69 -21.65 -10.41
CA LEU A 277 -15.16 -23.01 -10.45
C LEU A 277 -16.31 -23.93 -10.09
N ALA A 278 -16.57 -24.92 -10.96
CA ALA A 278 -17.51 -25.98 -10.62
C ALA A 278 -17.02 -26.66 -9.33
N GLU A 279 -17.94 -26.91 -8.39
CA GLU A 279 -17.63 -27.81 -7.29
C GLU A 279 -17.21 -29.15 -7.92
N ILE A 280 -15.96 -29.54 -7.71
CA ILE A 280 -15.51 -30.87 -8.10
C ILE A 280 -16.30 -31.79 -7.19
N GLY A 281 -17.33 -32.42 -7.74
CA GLY A 281 -18.20 -33.35 -7.03
C GLY A 281 -17.35 -34.35 -6.26
N SER A 282 -17.57 -34.38 -4.94
CA SER A 282 -17.05 -35.36 -4.00
C SER A 282 -17.46 -36.78 -4.37
#